data_AF-A0A091G4M8-F1
#
_entry.id   AF-A0A091G4M8-F1
#
_cell.length_a   1.000
_cell.length_b   1.000
_cell.length_c   1.000
_cell.angle_alpha   90.00
_cell.angle_beta   90.00
_cell.angle_gamma   90.00
#
_symmetry.space_group_name_H-M   'P 1'
#
loop_
_entity.id
_entity.type
_entity.pdbx_description
1 polymer ?
#
loop_
_entity_poly.entity_id
_entity_poly.type
_entity_poly.pdbx_seq_one_letter_code
_entity_poly.pdbx_strand_id
1 'polypeptide(L)'
;MFQDEARFGRMSDPRSCWAPAPHRPVVNLALVREFRYEYAAVSPWDGYLDFMTAEKMNTDNMALLRLPPYSPELNPAEQIWNKLRRDYFANRVFDSLGAATTQAEQGLAEMAVNKPAISQLTNWPWISAIMKA
;
A
#
# COMPACT_ATOMS: atom_id res chain seq x y z
N MET A 1 -3.58 10.15 14.57
CA MET A 1 -3.50 9.54 13.23
C MET A 1 -2.09 9.06 12.99
N PHE A 2 -1.94 7.89 12.41
CA PHE A 2 -0.67 7.32 11.97
C PHE A 2 -0.56 7.52 10.46
N GLN A 3 0.61 7.94 9.99
CA GLN A 3 0.84 8.28 8.59
C GLN A 3 1.96 7.44 8.03
N ASP A 4 1.85 7.10 6.76
CA ASP A 4 2.92 6.42 6.04
C ASP A 4 2.85 6.69 4.55
N GLU A 5 3.95 6.41 3.86
CA GLU A 5 4.08 6.49 2.42
C GLU A 5 4.35 5.11 1.84
N ALA A 6 3.72 4.81 0.71
CA ALA A 6 4.04 3.64 -0.08
C ALA A 6 4.17 3.98 -1.56
N ARG A 7 5.04 3.24 -2.23
CA ARG A 7 5.29 3.37 -3.66
C ARG A 7 4.55 2.31 -4.44
N PHE A 8 3.64 2.74 -5.32
CA PHE A 8 2.92 1.86 -6.24
C PHE A 8 3.28 2.20 -7.68
N GLY A 9 3.45 1.18 -8.49
CA GLY A 9 3.94 1.38 -9.84
C GLY A 9 4.10 0.09 -10.61
N ARG A 10 4.66 0.23 -11.80
CA ARG A 10 4.95 -0.90 -12.66
C ARG A 10 6.33 -1.42 -12.28
N MET A 11 6.41 -2.72 -12.00
CA MET A 11 7.68 -3.43 -11.87
C MET A 11 7.51 -4.76 -12.60
N SER A 12 8.21 -4.93 -13.71
CA SER A 12 8.27 -6.21 -14.40
C SER A 12 9.30 -7.07 -13.66
N ASP A 13 8.84 -8.08 -12.93
CA ASP A 13 9.67 -9.10 -12.29
C ASP A 13 9.40 -10.47 -12.96
N PRO A 14 10.10 -10.80 -14.06
CA PRO A 14 9.98 -12.10 -14.69
C PRO A 14 10.42 -13.19 -13.72
N ARG A 15 9.51 -14.11 -13.40
CA ARG A 15 9.81 -15.29 -12.58
C ARG A 15 9.88 -16.54 -13.44
N SER A 16 10.73 -17.48 -13.05
CA SER A 16 10.81 -18.79 -13.68
C SER A 16 9.47 -19.53 -13.53
N CYS A 17 8.96 -20.11 -14.62
CA CYS A 17 7.79 -20.98 -14.59
C CYS A 17 8.09 -22.32 -15.27
N TRP A 18 7.35 -23.36 -14.89
CA TRP A 18 7.38 -24.65 -15.57
C TRP A 18 6.70 -24.54 -16.94
N ALA A 19 7.38 -25.04 -17.98
CA ALA A 19 6.83 -25.12 -19.33
C ALA A 19 7.17 -26.48 -19.98
N PRO A 20 6.22 -27.11 -20.71
CA PRO A 20 6.45 -28.40 -21.35
C PRO A 20 7.41 -28.27 -22.54
N ALA A 21 8.36 -29.21 -22.66
CA ALA A 21 9.27 -29.25 -23.81
C ALA A 21 8.50 -29.36 -25.14
N PRO A 22 8.92 -28.67 -26.22
CA PRO A 22 10.09 -27.78 -26.36
C PRO A 22 9.79 -26.28 -26.11
N HIS A 23 8.69 -25.94 -25.43
CA HIS A 23 8.23 -24.57 -25.30
C HIS A 23 9.11 -23.76 -24.35
N ARG A 24 9.67 -22.65 -24.84
CA ARG A 24 10.33 -21.63 -24.03
C ARG A 24 9.41 -20.41 -23.91
N PRO A 25 8.82 -20.13 -22.74
CA PRO A 25 8.04 -18.92 -22.55
C PRO A 25 8.94 -17.70 -22.73
N VAL A 26 8.56 -16.82 -23.65
CA VAL A 26 9.19 -15.51 -23.82
C VAL A 26 8.21 -14.49 -23.27
N VAL A 27 8.64 -13.74 -22.26
CA VAL A 27 7.88 -12.62 -21.70
C VAL A 27 8.62 -11.34 -22.05
N ASN A 28 7.89 -10.34 -22.54
CA ASN A 28 8.44 -9.02 -22.76
C ASN A 28 8.78 -8.42 -21.38
N LEU A 29 10.07 -8.25 -21.11
CA LEU A 29 10.58 -7.59 -19.91
C LEU A 29 10.76 -6.11 -20.23
N ALA A 30 9.95 -5.26 -19.61
CA ALA A 30 10.20 -3.83 -19.58
C ALA A 30 10.60 -3.46 -18.15
N LEU A 31 11.89 -3.17 -17.92
CA LEU A 31 12.43 -2.58 -16.68
C LEU A 31 11.96 -1.13 -16.53
N VAL A 32 10.64 -0.94 -16.51
CA VAL A 32 10.01 0.36 -16.34
C VAL A 32 9.93 0.62 -14.85
N ARG A 33 10.75 1.55 -14.34
CA ARG A 33 10.68 2.01 -12.94
C ARG A 33 9.77 3.24 -12.86
N GLU A 34 8.52 3.05 -13.23
CA GLU A 34 7.51 4.09 -13.10
C GLU A 34 6.65 3.82 -11.87
N PHE A 35 6.54 4.82 -11.01
CA PHE A 35 5.78 4.72 -9.78
C PHE A 35 5.22 6.09 -9.38
N ARG A 36 4.17 6.04 -8.58
CA ARG A 36 3.63 7.14 -7.80
C ARG A 36 3.77 6.83 -6.31
N TYR A 37 3.76 7.90 -5.54
CA TYR A 37 3.74 7.85 -4.10
C TYR A 37 2.29 7.94 -3.65
N GLU A 38 1.87 7.00 -2.80
CA GLU A 38 0.60 7.04 -2.11
C GLU A 38 0.87 7.33 -0.65
N TYR A 39 0.25 8.37 -0.14
CA TYR A 39 0.25 8.68 1.28
C TYR A 39 -1.05 8.18 1.90
N ALA A 40 -0.98 7.58 3.08
CA ALA A 40 -2.17 7.25 3.87
C ALA A 40 -2.01 7.76 5.29
N ALA A 41 -3.10 8.32 5.82
CA ALA A 41 -3.27 8.66 7.22
C ALA A 41 -4.43 7.84 7.76
N VAL A 42 -4.17 7.04 8.79
CA VAL A 42 -5.20 6.20 9.41
C VAL A 42 -5.36 6.53 10.89
N SER A 43 -6.61 6.46 11.32
CA SER A 43 -7.03 6.62 12.69
C SER A 43 -7.59 5.28 13.21
N PRO A 44 -6.85 4.54 14.05
CA PRO A 44 -7.26 3.19 14.45
C PRO A 44 -8.58 3.14 15.23
N TRP A 45 -8.88 4.15 16.04
CA TRP A 45 -10.01 4.10 16.98
C TRP A 45 -11.37 4.27 16.30
N ASP A 46 -11.44 5.10 15.26
CA ASP A 46 -12.68 5.43 14.52
C ASP A 46 -12.63 4.90 13.07
N GLY A 47 -11.49 4.38 12.63
CA GLY A 47 -11.30 3.77 11.32
C GLY A 47 -11.26 4.77 10.17
N TYR A 48 -11.06 6.06 10.45
CA TYR A 48 -10.88 7.03 9.36
C TYR A 48 -9.57 6.75 8.62
N LEU A 49 -9.65 6.76 7.30
CA LEU A 49 -8.54 6.62 6.38
C LEU A 49 -8.64 7.75 5.35
N ASP A 50 -7.64 8.60 5.34
CA ASP A 50 -7.41 9.60 4.29
C ASP A 50 -6.19 9.21 3.49
N PHE A 51 -6.19 9.53 2.19
CA PHE A 51 -5.08 9.20 1.30
C PHE A 51 -4.87 10.27 0.24
N MET A 52 -3.66 10.28 -0.33
CA MET A 52 -3.28 11.22 -1.36
C MET A 52 -2.20 10.63 -2.27
N THR A 53 -2.44 10.70 -3.58
CA THR A 53 -1.45 10.37 -4.59
C THR A 53 -0.53 11.56 -4.88
N ALA A 54 0.76 11.31 -4.98
CA ALA A 54 1.77 12.31 -5.27
C ALA A 54 2.83 11.81 -6.26
N GLU A 55 3.47 12.75 -6.95
CA GLU A 55 4.57 12.43 -7.87
C GLU A 55 5.91 12.22 -7.15
N LYS A 56 6.08 12.81 -5.97
CA LYS A 56 7.32 12.78 -5.20
C LYS A 56 7.04 12.65 -3.71
N MET A 57 7.96 11.98 -3.02
CA MET A 57 8.00 11.99 -1.56
C MET A 57 8.57 13.34 -1.07
N ASN A 58 7.88 14.00 -0.14
CA ASN A 58 8.40 15.15 0.59
C ASN A 58 7.92 15.17 2.06
N THR A 59 8.56 15.99 2.88
CA THR A 59 8.22 16.21 4.29
C THR A 59 7.09 17.21 4.50
N ASP A 60 6.75 18.02 3.48
CA ASP A 60 5.67 19.01 3.58
C ASP A 60 4.31 18.32 3.72
N ASN A 61 4.19 17.11 3.18
CA ASN A 61 2.97 16.30 3.15
C ASN A 61 2.90 15.25 4.27
N MET A 62 3.90 15.14 5.15
CA MET A 62 3.94 14.13 6.22
C MET A 62 4.42 14.70 7.54
N ALA A 63 3.69 14.37 8.61
CA ALA A 63 4.18 14.58 9.97
C ALA A 63 5.15 13.45 10.36
N LEU A 64 6.37 13.80 10.77
CA LEU A 64 7.39 12.83 11.14
C LEU A 64 7.14 12.27 12.54
N LEU A 65 6.65 11.04 12.62
CA LEU A 65 6.61 10.25 13.86
C LEU A 65 7.84 9.34 13.92
N ARG A 66 8.63 9.45 15.00
CA ARG A 66 9.81 8.58 15.20
C ARG A 66 9.34 7.20 15.64
N LEU A 67 9.59 6.20 14.80
CA LEU A 67 9.44 4.79 15.15
C LEU A 67 10.81 4.13 15.34
N PRO A 68 10.91 3.12 16.22
CA PRO A 68 12.09 2.25 16.27
C PRO A 68 12.39 1.66 14.87
N PRO A 69 13.67 1.50 14.52
CA PRO A 69 14.04 0.87 13.26
C PRO A 69 13.53 -0.58 13.23
N TYR A 70 13.10 -1.04 12.06
CA TYR A 70 12.62 -2.41 11.82
C TYR A 70 11.37 -2.83 12.62
N SER A 71 10.55 -1.86 13.06
CA SER A 71 9.29 -2.13 13.76
C SER A 71 8.04 -1.67 12.98
N PRO A 72 7.78 -2.22 11.78
CA PRO A 72 6.59 -1.87 10.99
C PRO A 72 5.27 -2.21 11.70
N GLU A 73 5.28 -3.17 12.61
CA GLU A 73 4.16 -3.49 13.49
C GLU A 73 3.77 -2.35 14.44
N LEU A 74 4.58 -1.29 14.54
CA LEU A 74 4.23 -0.10 15.32
C LEU A 74 3.54 0.97 14.48
N ASN A 75 3.45 0.79 13.16
CA ASN A 75 2.79 1.70 12.25
C ASN A 75 1.49 1.09 11.67
N PRO A 76 0.30 1.47 12.18
CA PRO A 76 -0.97 0.96 11.67
C PRO A 76 -1.21 1.26 10.18
N ALA A 77 -0.61 2.31 9.63
CA ALA A 77 -0.73 2.63 8.20
C ALA A 77 -0.10 1.54 7.30
N GLU A 78 0.90 0.79 7.78
CA GLU A 78 1.47 -0.36 7.05
C GLU A 78 0.44 -1.47 6.79
N GLN A 79 -0.56 -1.61 7.66
CA GLN A 79 -1.63 -2.59 7.46
C GLN A 79 -2.52 -2.21 6.26
N ILE A 80 -2.67 -0.91 5.98
CA ILE A 80 -3.39 -0.43 4.79
C ILE A 80 -2.65 -0.88 3.54
N TRP A 81 -1.33 -0.73 3.50
CA TRP A 81 -0.50 -1.16 2.37
C TRP A 81 -0.50 -2.67 2.18
N ASN A 82 -0.42 -3.43 3.26
CA ASN A 82 -0.51 -4.89 3.19
C ASN A 82 -1.85 -5.35 2.60
N LYS A 83 -2.96 -4.74 3.05
CA LYS A 83 -4.28 -5.02 2.51
C LYS A 83 -4.41 -4.60 1.04
N LEU A 84 -3.93 -3.41 0.69
CA LEU A 84 -3.97 -2.91 -0.69
C LEU A 84 -3.18 -3.82 -1.63
N ARG A 85 -1.96 -4.21 -1.23
CA ARG A 85 -1.10 -5.11 -2.00
C ARG A 85 -1.74 -6.48 -2.20
N ARG A 86 -2.36 -7.04 -1.17
CA ARG A 86 -2.97 -8.38 -1.20
C ARG A 86 -4.28 -8.41 -1.98
N ASP A 87 -5.16 -7.44 -1.76
CA ASP A 87 -6.54 -7.53 -2.23
C ASP A 87 -6.74 -6.81 -3.59
N TYR A 88 -5.95 -5.77 -3.87
CA TYR A 88 -6.12 -4.92 -5.07
C TYR A 88 -5.02 -5.08 -6.12
N PHE A 89 -3.82 -5.49 -5.71
CA PHE A 89 -2.67 -5.63 -6.64
C PHE A 89 -2.26 -7.09 -6.92
N ALA A 90 -2.66 -8.04 -6.07
CA ALA A 90 -2.24 -9.43 -6.24
C ALA A 90 -2.70 -9.99 -7.60
N ASN A 91 -1.76 -10.62 -8.32
CA ASN A 91 -1.99 -11.25 -9.62
C ASN A 91 -2.54 -10.31 -10.71
N ARG A 92 -2.29 -9.00 -10.60
CA ARG A 92 -2.66 -8.03 -11.64
C ARG A 92 -1.43 -7.51 -12.38
N VAL A 93 -1.60 -7.23 -13.67
CA VAL A 93 -0.60 -6.58 -14.53
C VAL A 93 -1.25 -5.34 -15.11
N PHE A 94 -0.51 -4.22 -15.15
CA PHE A 94 -1.03 -2.93 -15.60
C PHE A 94 -0.29 -2.46 -16.86
N ASP A 95 -1.06 -2.03 -17.85
CA ASP A 95 -0.51 -1.55 -19.14
C ASP A 95 0.12 -0.14 -19.04
N SER A 96 -0.24 0.64 -18.01
CA SER A 96 0.26 2.00 -17.81
C SER A 96 0.41 2.35 -16.33
N LEU A 97 1.23 3.37 -16.01
CA LEU A 97 1.32 3.91 -14.66
C LEU A 97 -0.05 4.43 -14.18
N GLY A 98 -0.79 5.12 -15.05
CA GLY A 98 -2.13 5.61 -14.75
C GLY A 98 -3.09 4.50 -14.33
N ALA A 99 -3.07 3.35 -15.00
CA ALA A 99 -3.89 2.19 -14.62
C ALA A 99 -3.52 1.66 -13.22
N ALA A 100 -2.24 1.64 -12.86
CA ALA A 100 -1.80 1.25 -11.52
C ALA A 100 -2.20 2.28 -10.46
N THR A 101 -2.10 3.58 -10.77
CA THR A 101 -2.53 4.66 -9.88
C THR A 101 -4.03 4.62 -9.62
N THR A 102 -4.86 4.54 -10.67
CA THR A 102 -6.32 4.42 -10.51
C THR A 102 -6.70 3.18 -9.71
N GLN A 103 -5.96 2.07 -9.84
CA GLN A 103 -6.19 0.87 -9.04
C GLN A 103 -5.88 1.09 -7.54
N ALA A 104 -4.81 1.84 -7.23
CA ALA A 104 -4.48 2.21 -5.85
C ALA A 104 -5.54 3.13 -5.25
N GLU A 105 -5.90 4.20 -5.96
CA GLU A 105 -6.93 5.16 -5.57
C GLU A 105 -8.27 4.46 -5.33
N GLN A 106 -8.69 3.56 -6.23
CA GLN A 106 -9.91 2.78 -6.05
C GLN A 106 -9.86 1.94 -4.77
N GLY A 107 -8.76 1.22 -4.53
CA GLY A 107 -8.65 0.37 -3.34
C GLY A 107 -8.63 1.16 -2.04
N LEU A 108 -7.98 2.32 -2.03
CA LEU A 108 -7.96 3.21 -0.88
C LEU A 108 -9.32 3.88 -0.65
N ALA A 109 -10.03 4.29 -1.71
CA ALA A 109 -11.37 4.85 -1.62
C ALA A 109 -12.37 3.83 -1.05
N GLU A 110 -12.36 2.59 -1.54
CA GLU A 110 -13.21 1.51 -1.03
C GLU A 110 -12.93 1.20 0.45
N MET A 111 -11.64 1.20 0.83
CA MET A 111 -11.21 1.04 2.22
C MET A 111 -11.70 2.20 3.11
N ALA A 112 -11.57 3.45 2.66
CA ALA A 112 -11.98 4.63 3.41
C ALA A 112 -13.49 4.69 3.69
N VAL A 113 -14.31 4.09 2.81
CA VAL A 113 -15.76 3.95 3.03
C VAL A 113 -16.06 2.99 4.18
N ASN A 114 -15.29 1.90 4.33
CA ASN A 114 -15.55 0.86 5.34
C ASN A 114 -14.77 1.08 6.65
N LYS A 115 -15.13 2.14 7.38
CA LYS A 115 -14.49 2.50 8.66
C LYS A 115 -14.44 1.36 9.70
N PRO A 116 -15.51 0.56 9.92
CA PRO A 116 -15.43 -0.54 10.88
C PRO A 116 -14.35 -1.57 10.53
N ALA A 117 -14.21 -1.91 9.24
CA ALA A 117 -13.16 -2.84 8.80
C ALA A 117 -11.76 -2.24 8.98
N ILE A 118 -11.58 -0.94 8.72
CA ILE A 118 -10.29 -0.27 8.92
C ILE A 118 -9.92 -0.19 10.40
N SER A 119 -10.88 0.14 11.26
CA SER A 119 -10.64 0.11 12.71
C SER A 119 -10.24 -1.29 13.16
N GLN A 120 -10.97 -2.35 12.75
CA GLN A 120 -10.62 -3.72 13.10
C GLN A 120 -9.25 -4.15 12.57
N LEU A 121 -8.85 -3.67 11.39
CA LEU A 121 -7.56 -3.99 10.78
C LEU A 121 -6.38 -3.32 11.50
N THR A 122 -6.57 -2.09 11.99
CA THR A 122 -5.48 -1.22 12.45
C THR A 122 -5.43 -1.04 13.97
N ASN A 123 -6.51 -1.37 14.69
CA ASN A 123 -6.63 -1.14 16.12
C ASN A 123 -6.30 -2.39 16.95
N TRP A 124 -5.02 -2.67 17.12
CA TRP A 124 -4.60 -3.74 18.01
C TRP A 124 -4.83 -3.37 19.49
N PRO A 125 -5.02 -4.38 20.38
CA PRO A 125 -5.30 -4.14 21.79
C PRO A 125 -4.29 -3.22 22.48
N TRP A 126 -3.01 -3.34 22.14
CA TRP A 126 -1.94 -2.52 22.71
C TRP A 126 -1.92 -1.08 22.17
N ILE A 127 -2.33 -0.83 20.92
CA ILE A 127 -2.49 0.54 20.37
C ILE A 127 -3.58 1.25 21.16
N SER A 128 -4.72 0.58 21.31
CA SER A 128 -5.84 1.07 22.11
C SER A 128 -5.44 1.35 23.57
N ALA A 129 -4.56 0.52 24.15
CA ALA A 129 -4.10 0.70 25.53
C ALA A 129 -3.21 1.93 25.70
N ILE A 130 -2.27 2.18 24.77
CA ILE A 130 -1.37 3.34 24.82
C ILE A 130 -2.13 4.65 24.60
N MET A 131 -3.11 4.66 23.69
CA MET A 131 -3.83 5.88 23.34
C MET A 131 -4.94 6.28 24.33
N LYS A 132 -5.35 5.38 25.22
CA LYS A 132 -6.32 5.65 26.29
C LYS A 132 -5.67 6.09 27.61
N ALA A 133 -4.34 6.04 27.68
CA ALA A 133 -3.54 6.56 28.80
C ALA A 133 -3.27 8.06 28.59
#